data_AF-A0A1Y3BEK8-F1
#
_entry.id   AF-A0A1Y3BEK8-F1
#
_cell.length_a   1.000
_cell.length_b   1.000
_cell.length_c   1.000
_cell.angle_alpha   90.00
_cell.angle_beta   90.00
_cell.angle_gamma   90.00
#
_symmetry.space_group_name_H-M   'P 1'
#
loop_
_entity.id
_entity.type
_entity.pdbx_description
1 polymer ?
#
loop_
_entity_poly.entity_id
_entity_poly.type
_entity_poly.pdbx_seq_one_letter_code
_entity_poly.pdbx_strand_id
1 'polypeptide(L)' 'MAGADFIKTSTGKESINATLTYGLIMIRAINDFYIARNVRVGLKPAGGIKNSNDALCWINLNG' A
#
# COMPACT_ATOMS: atom_id res chain seq x y z
N MET A 1 20.39 1.01 1.97
CA MET A 1 18.93 1.25 2.10
C MET A 1 18.63 2.62 1.51
N ALA A 2 17.53 2.76 0.76
CA ALA A 2 17.17 4.02 0.07
C ALA A 2 16.21 4.94 0.88
N GLY A 3 15.69 4.50 2.04
CA GLY A 3 15.02 5.37 3.01
C GLY A 3 13.64 5.91 2.61
N ALA A 4 12.82 5.13 1.91
CA ALA A 4 11.50 5.60 1.47
C ALA A 4 10.49 5.70 2.63
N ASP A 5 9.79 6.84 2.73
CA ASP A 5 8.73 7.05 3.72
C ASP A 5 7.42 6.34 3.37
N PHE A 6 7.17 6.11 2.07
CA PHE A 6 5.97 5.43 1.57
C PHE A 6 6.31 4.48 0.43
N ILE A 7 5.57 3.37 0.37
CA ILE A 7 5.50 2.51 -0.82
C ILE A 7 4.18 2.74 -1.55
N LYS A 8 4.24 2.92 -2.86
CA LYS A 8 3.07 3.20 -3.72
C LYS A 8 2.73 1.98 -4.56
N THR A 9 1.44 1.62 -4.66
CA THR A 9 1.01 0.41 -5.37
C THR A 9 1.12 0.50 -6.90
N SER A 10 0.84 1.67 -7.49
CA SER A 10 0.88 1.85 -8.96
C SER A 10 1.19 3.30 -9.39
N THR A 11 1.50 3.49 -10.66
CA THR A 11 1.62 4.83 -11.27
C THR A 11 0.26 5.46 -11.58
N GLY A 12 -0.81 4.65 -11.70
CA GLY A 12 -2.13 5.07 -12.18
C GLY A 12 -2.24 5.18 -13.71
N LYS A 13 -1.22 4.75 -14.46
CA LYS A 13 -1.15 4.88 -15.92
C LYS A 13 -1.35 3.58 -16.68
N GLU A 14 -1.40 2.46 -15.96
CA GLU A 14 -1.57 1.13 -16.53
C GLU A 14 -3.05 0.70 -16.50
N SER A 15 -3.40 -0.31 -17.30
CA SER A 15 -4.75 -0.90 -17.29
C SER A 15 -5.03 -1.67 -15.99
N ILE A 16 -4.02 -2.35 -15.46
CA ILE A 16 -4.07 -3.05 -14.17
C ILE A 16 -3.45 -2.16 -13.10
N ASN A 17 -4.24 -1.78 -12.11
CA ASN A 17 -3.83 -0.91 -11.00
C ASN A 17 -3.91 -1.66 -9.66
N ALA A 18 -3.93 -0.91 -8.57
CA ALA A 18 -3.94 -1.47 -7.22
C ALA A 18 -5.15 -2.37 -6.95
N THR A 19 -4.89 -3.52 -6.34
CA THR A 19 -5.91 -4.44 -5.79
C THR A 19 -5.67 -4.57 -4.28
N LEU A 20 -6.73 -4.84 -3.50
CA LEU A 20 -6.61 -5.03 -2.06
C LEU A 20 -5.65 -6.18 -1.71
N THR A 21 -5.61 -7.24 -2.53
CA THR A 21 -4.68 -8.37 -2.37
C THR A 21 -3.22 -7.93 -2.45
N TYR A 22 -2.87 -7.07 -3.41
CA TYR A 22 -1.51 -6.52 -3.50
C TYR A 22 -1.21 -5.58 -2.33
N GLY A 23 -2.22 -4.80 -1.89
CA GLY A 23 -2.15 -4.01 -0.67
C GLY A 23 -1.78 -4.83 0.57
N LEU A 24 -2.42 -5.99 0.75
CA LEU A 24 -2.17 -6.88 1.89
C LEU A 24 -0.72 -7.40 1.91
N ILE A 25 -0.20 -7.79 0.73
CA ILE A 25 1.19 -8.22 0.60
C ILE A 25 2.14 -7.09 0.97
N MET A 26 1.86 -5.87 0.50
CA MET A 26 2.65 -4.69 0.81
C MET A 26 2.63 -4.33 2.31
N ILE A 27 1.47 -4.41 2.97
CA ILE A 27 1.35 -4.17 4.42
C ILE A 27 2.18 -5.18 5.22
N ARG A 28 2.15 -6.46 4.84
CA ARG A 28 2.98 -7.50 5.49
C ARG A 28 4.46 -7.20 5.36
N ALA A 29 4.90 -6.81 4.16
CA ALA A 29 6.30 -6.41 3.94
C ALA A 29 6.70 -5.16 4.76
N ILE A 30 5.81 -4.16 4.89
CA ILE A 30 6.02 -3.00 5.77
C ILE A 30 6.19 -3.46 7.22
N ASN A 31 5.33 -4.37 7.69
CA ASN A 31 5.36 -4.85 9.06
C ASN A 31 6.65 -5.63 9.35
N ASP A 32 7.05 -6.54 8.46
CA ASP A 32 8.30 -7.28 8.57
C ASP A 32 9.51 -6.33 8.60
N PHE A 33 9.49 -5.28 7.78
CA PHE A 33 10.51 -4.26 7.77
C PHE A 33 10.56 -3.45 9.08
N TYR A 34 9.41 -3.11 9.64
CA TYR A 34 9.32 -2.46 10.94
C TYR A 34 9.88 -3.36 12.05
N ILE A 35 9.54 -4.65 12.07
CA ILE A 35 10.10 -5.61 13.04
C ILE A 35 11.62 -5.71 12.93
N ALA A 36 12.15 -5.77 11.70
CA ALA A 36 13.57 -5.96 11.47
C ALA A 36 14.42 -4.70 11.68
N ARG A 37 13.84 -3.50 11.52
CA ARG A 37 14.60 -2.23 11.45
C ARG A 37 14.08 -1.12 12.35
N ASN A 38 12.92 -1.30 12.97
CA ASN A 38 12.23 -0.27 13.75
C ASN A 38 12.01 1.05 12.98
N VAL A 39 11.79 0.95 11.66
CA VAL A 39 11.51 2.09 10.77
C VAL A 39 10.09 1.98 10.27
N ARG A 40 9.31 3.06 10.42
CA ARG A 40 7.92 3.11 9.93
C ARG A 40 7.90 3.56 8.48
N VAL A 41 7.12 2.86 7.66
CA VAL A 41 6.88 3.16 6.25
C VAL A 41 5.38 3.10 6.00
N GLY A 42 4.83 4.06 5.26
CA GLY A 42 3.41 4.10 4.93
C GLY A 42 3.08 3.36 3.63
N LEU A 43 1.82 2.94 3.49
CA LEU A 43 1.26 2.50 2.21
C LEU A 43 0.54 3.66 1.52
N LYS A 44 0.77 3.84 0.22
CA LYS A 44 0.01 4.75 -0.65
C LYS A 44 -0.71 3.97 -1.75
N PRO A 45 -2.00 3.63 -1.55
CA PRO A 45 -2.83 3.07 -2.60
C PRO A 45 -2.99 4.07 -3.75
N ALA A 46 -2.82 3.61 -4.98
CA ALA A 46 -2.95 4.44 -6.17
C ALA A 46 -3.46 3.68 -7.38
N GLY A 47 -4.24 4.37 -8.21
CA GLY A 47 -4.81 3.84 -9.45
C GLY A 47 -6.10 3.04 -9.20
N GLY A 48 -7.14 3.34 -9.97
CA GLY A 48 -8.41 2.60 -9.94
C GLY A 48 -9.35 2.89 -8.76
N ILE A 49 -8.98 3.78 -7.83
CA ILE A 49 -9.85 4.22 -6.72
C ILE A 49 -10.75 5.35 -7.25
N LYS A 50 -12.06 5.10 -7.41
CA LYS A 50 -12.98 6.02 -8.10
C LYS A 50 -14.00 6.68 -7.17
N ASN A 51 -14.34 6.02 -6.07
CA ASN A 51 -15.37 6.47 -5.15
C ASN A 51 -14.95 6.30 -3.68
N SER A 52 -15.76 6.81 -2.77
CA SER A 52 -15.51 6.74 -1.32
C SER A 52 -15.52 5.31 -0.77
N ASN A 53 -16.35 4.42 -1.29
CA ASN A 53 -16.39 3.03 -0.85
C ASN A 53 -15.08 2.31 -1.20
N ASP A 54 -14.52 2.56 -2.38
CA ASP A 54 -13.20 2.03 -2.76
C ASP A 54 -12.14 2.48 -1.75
N ALA A 55 -12.14 3.78 -1.38
CA ALA A 55 -11.19 4.33 -0.42
C ALA A 55 -11.36 3.72 0.98
N LEU A 56 -12.60 3.49 1.43
CA LEU A 56 -12.89 2.83 2.70
C LEU A 56 -12.34 1.41 2.75
N CYS A 57 -12.42 0.66 1.64
CA CYS A 57 -11.82 -0.67 1.57
C CYS A 57 -10.30 -0.64 1.79
N TRP A 58 -9.61 0.39 1.30
CA TRP A 58 -8.18 0.57 1.51
C TRP A 58 -7.81 1.01 2.94
N ILE A 59 -8.62 1.89 3.54
CA ILE A 59 -8.40 2.34 4.93
C ILE A 59 -8.61 1.18 5.92
N ASN A 60 -9.62 0.36 5.66
CA ASN A 60 -9.95 -0.80 6.51
C ASN A 60 -9.10 -2.04 6.21
N LEU A 61 -8.11 -1.91 5.31
CA LEU A 61 -7.22 -3.01 4.97
C LEU A 61 -6.26 -3.26 6.12
N ASN A 62 -6.56 -4.29 6.92
CA ASN A 62 -5.74 -4.74 8.03
C ASN A 62 -4.95 -6.00 7.62
N GLY A 63 -3.69 -6.06 8.06
CA GLY A 63 -2.74 -7.14 7.75
C GLY A 63 -2.43 -8.02 8.94
#